data_AF-A0A358M342-F1
#
_entry.id   AF-A0A358M342-F1
#
_cell.length_a   1.000
_cell.length_b   1.000
_cell.length_c   1.000
_cell.angle_alpha   90.00
_cell.angle_beta   90.00
_cell.angle_gamma   90.00
#
_symmetry.space_group_name_H-M   'P 1'
#
loop_
_entity.id
_entity.type
_entity.pdbx_description
1 polymer ?
#
loop_
_entity_poly.entity_id
_entity_poly.type
_entity_poly.pdbx_seq_one_letter_code
_entity_poly.pdbx_strand_id
1 'polypeptide(L)'
;MKKLKGINRSRTFIGAAVFFVTSVMLLSGFLTFLLMYAFHVLNIVPDLKHATMTMTFLTLVLSILIGFFLSAILSRMVLRPLQQLIFATRTVAKGDFSAKVDSSGTAGEVRELIESFNAMTKELGSIEIFRNDFINTFSHEFKTPIVSIRGFAKQLKSPSATEEERS
;
A
#
# COMPACT_ATOMS: atom_id res chain seq x y z
N MET A 1 -2.18 -20.32 -5.18
CA MET A 1 -1.26 -19.66 -6.16
C MET A 1 -1.58 -18.17 -6.42
N LYS A 2 -1.96 -17.35 -5.41
CA LYS A 2 -2.45 -15.95 -5.58
C LYS A 2 -1.48 -14.84 -5.12
N LYS A 3 -0.30 -15.15 -4.57
CA LYS A 3 0.62 -14.15 -3.97
C LYS A 3 1.54 -13.39 -4.96
N LEU A 4 1.58 -13.72 -6.26
CA LEU A 4 2.56 -13.13 -7.19
C LEU A 4 2.02 -12.03 -8.12
N LYS A 5 0.71 -11.76 -8.13
CA LYS A 5 0.11 -10.79 -9.09
C LYS A 5 0.27 -9.32 -8.69
N GLY A 6 0.48 -9.03 -7.41
CA GLY A 6 0.66 -7.66 -6.90
C GLY A 6 2.05 -7.07 -7.17
N ILE A 7 3.10 -7.90 -7.03
CA ILE A 7 4.49 -7.49 -7.27
C ILE A 7 4.73 -7.15 -8.74
N ASN A 8 4.09 -7.88 -9.67
CA ASN A 8 4.29 -7.62 -11.10
C ASN A 8 3.66 -6.29 -11.56
N ARG A 9 2.51 -5.91 -10.99
CA ARG A 9 1.84 -4.63 -11.31
C ARG A 9 2.63 -3.41 -10.80
N SER A 10 3.36 -3.57 -9.69
CA SER A 10 4.28 -2.56 -9.16
C SER A 10 5.46 -2.33 -10.12
N ARG A 11 6.08 -3.40 -10.62
CA ARG A 11 7.18 -3.32 -11.60
C ARG A 11 6.72 -2.66 -12.91
N THR A 12 5.51 -2.94 -13.38
CA THR A 12 4.99 -2.31 -14.61
C THR A 12 4.68 -0.82 -14.44
N PHE A 13 4.14 -0.40 -13.30
CA PHE A 13 3.81 1.02 -13.07
C PHE A 13 5.06 1.87 -12.88
N ILE A 14 6.06 1.35 -12.16
CA ILE A 14 7.38 1.97 -12.02
C ILE A 14 8.07 2.04 -13.39
N GLY A 15 8.05 0.94 -14.15
CA GLY A 15 8.58 0.91 -15.51
C GLY A 15 7.93 1.96 -16.40
N ALA A 16 6.62 2.13 -16.32
CA ALA A 16 5.89 3.15 -17.07
C ALA A 16 6.28 4.59 -16.66
N ALA A 17 6.43 4.88 -15.37
CA ALA A 17 6.86 6.20 -14.90
C ALA A 17 8.29 6.54 -15.34
N VAL A 18 9.22 5.59 -15.21
CA VAL A 18 10.61 5.75 -15.69
C VAL A 18 10.62 5.92 -17.21
N PHE A 19 9.85 5.11 -17.95
CA PHE A 19 9.72 5.20 -19.39
C PHE A 19 9.14 6.54 -19.85
N PHE A 20 8.16 7.08 -19.11
CA PHE A 20 7.58 8.39 -19.39
C PHE A 20 8.60 9.51 -19.20
N VAL A 21 9.30 9.56 -18.05
CA VAL A 21 10.32 10.58 -17.77
C VAL A 21 11.46 10.50 -18.79
N THR A 22 11.96 9.29 -19.08
CA THR A 22 13.02 9.10 -20.08
C THR A 22 12.57 9.48 -21.49
N SER A 23 11.34 9.19 -21.88
CA SER A 23 10.79 9.62 -23.17
C SER A 23 10.70 11.14 -23.28
N VAL A 24 10.28 11.83 -22.21
CA VAL A 24 10.24 13.31 -22.18
C VAL A 24 11.65 13.90 -22.31
N MET A 25 12.64 13.32 -21.62
CA MET A 25 14.04 13.77 -21.72
C MET A 25 14.65 13.53 -23.11
N LEU A 26 14.33 12.40 -23.74
CA LEU A 26 14.75 12.12 -25.12
C LEU A 26 14.10 13.09 -26.10
N LEU A 27 12.82 13.41 -25.92
CA LEU A 27 12.11 14.36 -26.77
C LEU A 27 12.70 15.77 -26.61
N SER A 28 12.98 16.22 -25.39
CA SER A 28 13.61 17.52 -25.17
C SER A 28 15.02 17.57 -25.76
N GLY A 29 15.81 16.50 -25.58
CA GLY A 29 17.15 16.40 -26.16
C GLY A 29 17.13 16.41 -27.68
N PHE A 30 16.19 15.70 -28.31
CA PHE A 30 16.00 15.71 -29.76
C PHE A 30 15.58 17.09 -30.28
N LEU A 31 14.67 17.78 -29.57
CA LEU A 31 14.27 19.13 -29.92
C LEU A 31 15.44 20.12 -29.83
N THR A 32 16.23 20.05 -28.76
CA THR A 32 17.44 20.88 -28.60
C THR A 32 18.44 20.61 -29.71
N PHE A 33 18.66 19.35 -30.08
CA PHE A 33 19.53 18.98 -31.20
C PHE A 33 19.01 19.51 -32.54
N LEU A 34 17.71 19.39 -32.82
CA LEU A 34 17.08 19.89 -34.05
C LEU A 34 17.23 21.42 -34.18
N LEU A 35 16.94 22.16 -33.10
CA LEU A 35 17.11 23.61 -33.07
C LEU A 35 18.57 24.00 -33.31
N MET A 36 19.50 23.28 -32.68
CA MET A 36 20.93 23.53 -32.85
C MET A 36 21.40 23.24 -34.28
N TYR A 37 20.90 22.17 -34.90
CA TYR A 37 21.16 21.84 -36.30
C TYR A 37 20.58 22.91 -37.23
N ALA A 38 19.37 23.40 -36.97
CA ALA A 38 18.76 24.48 -37.75
C ALA A 38 19.57 25.79 -37.66
N PHE A 39 20.00 26.19 -36.44
CA PHE A 39 20.89 27.34 -36.26
C PHE A 39 22.23 27.18 -37.00
N HIS A 40 22.75 25.95 -37.06
CA HIS A 40 23.97 25.64 -37.81
C HIS A 40 23.78 25.83 -39.32
N VAL A 41 22.70 25.29 -39.90
CA VAL A 41 22.39 25.42 -41.34
C VAL A 41 22.11 26.88 -41.73
N LEU A 42 21.44 27.64 -40.87
CA LEU A 42 21.12 29.05 -41.11
C LEU A 42 22.31 30.01 -40.86
N ASN A 43 23.45 29.48 -40.40
CA ASN A 43 24.68 30.23 -40.12
C ASN A 43 24.50 31.46 -39.20
N ILE A 44 23.51 31.39 -38.30
CA ILE A 44 23.11 32.50 -37.41
C ILE A 44 24.20 32.78 -36.35
N VAL A 45 25.02 31.79 -35.99
CA VAL A 45 26.08 31.91 -34.97
C VAL A 45 27.41 31.33 -35.51
N PRO A 46 28.19 32.10 -36.30
CA PRO A 46 29.35 31.58 -37.05
C PRO A 46 30.58 31.21 -36.20
N ASP A 47 30.76 31.79 -35.01
CA ASP A 47 32.00 31.67 -34.21
C ASP A 47 32.00 30.61 -33.08
N LEU A 48 30.91 29.86 -32.89
CA LEU A 48 30.75 28.96 -31.73
C LEU A 48 30.64 27.46 -32.10
N LYS A 49 31.35 27.02 -33.15
CA LYS A 49 31.09 25.74 -33.83
C LYS A 49 31.41 24.48 -33.01
N HIS A 50 32.55 24.41 -32.33
CA HIS A 50 32.97 23.17 -31.64
C HIS A 50 32.67 23.15 -30.14
N ALA A 51 32.85 24.27 -29.45
CA ALA A 51 32.60 24.37 -28.01
C ALA A 51 31.11 24.18 -27.66
N THR A 52 30.20 24.70 -28.49
CA THR A 52 28.76 24.60 -28.21
C THR A 52 28.26 23.17 -28.40
N MET A 53 28.70 22.47 -29.47
CA MET A 53 28.27 21.09 -29.77
C MET A 53 28.68 20.11 -28.67
N THR A 54 29.92 20.22 -28.18
CA THR A 54 30.42 19.36 -27.09
C THR A 54 29.73 19.66 -25.77
N MET A 55 29.50 20.94 -25.44
CA MET A 55 28.80 21.34 -24.21
C MET A 55 27.31 20.92 -24.23
N THR A 56 26.63 21.02 -25.36
CA THR A 56 25.23 20.57 -25.50
C THR A 56 25.13 19.05 -25.37
N PHE A 57 26.05 18.29 -25.97
CA PHE A 57 26.05 16.84 -25.83
C PHE A 57 26.31 16.41 -24.38
N LEU A 58 27.29 17.03 -23.70
CA LEU A 58 27.60 16.75 -22.30
C LEU A 58 26.42 17.06 -21.37
N THR A 59 25.75 18.20 -21.56
CA THR A 59 24.58 18.56 -20.74
C THR A 59 23.39 17.62 -20.98
N LEU A 60 23.17 17.16 -22.21
CA LEU A 60 22.13 16.17 -22.53
C LEU A 60 22.41 14.84 -21.82
N VAL A 61 23.63 14.31 -21.93
CA VAL A 61 24.02 13.06 -21.26
C VAL A 61 23.88 13.19 -19.75
N LEU A 62 24.35 14.30 -19.17
CA LEU A 62 24.25 14.55 -17.73
C LEU A 62 22.79 14.63 -17.27
N SER A 63 21.91 15.27 -18.05
CA SER A 63 20.49 15.35 -17.74
C SER A 63 19.83 13.97 -17.69
N ILE A 64 20.08 13.11 -18.68
CA ILE A 64 19.54 11.74 -18.73
C ILE A 64 20.00 10.94 -17.51
N LEU A 65 21.28 11.04 -17.16
CA LEU A 65 21.84 10.37 -15.98
C LEU A 65 21.13 10.85 -14.70
N ILE A 66 21.06 12.16 -14.48
CA ILE A 66 20.40 12.74 -13.30
C ILE A 66 18.93 12.32 -13.25
N GLY A 67 18.21 12.39 -14.36
CA GLY A 67 16.80 11.99 -14.44
C GLY A 67 16.59 10.51 -14.12
N PHE A 68 17.46 9.64 -14.63
CA PHE A 68 17.43 8.21 -14.31
C PHE A 68 17.64 7.95 -12.81
N PHE A 69 18.65 8.57 -12.21
CA PHE A 69 18.94 8.42 -10.78
C PHE A 69 17.80 8.99 -9.91
N LEU A 70 17.30 10.17 -10.23
CA LEU A 70 16.21 10.81 -9.49
C LEU A 70 14.91 9.99 -9.57
N SER A 71 14.58 9.47 -10.75
CA SER A 71 13.43 8.59 -10.94
C SER A 71 13.56 7.30 -10.12
N ALA A 72 14.76 6.70 -10.09
CA ALA A 72 15.04 5.51 -9.29
C ALA A 72 14.90 5.78 -7.78
N ILE A 73 15.36 6.94 -7.30
CA ILE A 73 15.22 7.37 -5.90
C ILE A 73 13.75 7.56 -5.54
N LEU A 74 13.01 8.34 -6.34
CA LEU A 74 11.58 8.61 -6.09
C LEU A 74 10.74 7.33 -6.11
N SER A 75 11.06 6.41 -7.02
CA SER A 75 10.42 5.08 -7.08
C SER A 75 10.59 4.30 -5.77
N ARG A 76 11.81 4.31 -5.21
CA ARG A 76 12.13 3.56 -3.99
C ARG A 76 11.57 4.22 -2.73
N MET A 77 11.68 5.55 -2.63
CA MET A 77 11.34 6.28 -1.40
C MET A 77 9.84 6.61 -1.27
N VAL A 78 9.11 6.71 -2.39
CA VAL A 78 7.70 7.15 -2.37
C VAL A 78 6.78 6.11 -3.01
N LEU A 79 7.05 5.75 -4.26
CA LEU A 79 6.06 4.98 -5.04
C LEU A 79 5.91 3.53 -4.57
N ARG A 80 7.02 2.86 -4.22
CA ARG A 80 6.98 1.49 -3.68
C ARG A 80 6.29 1.41 -2.31
N PRO A 81 6.63 2.23 -1.30
CA PRO A 81 5.93 2.22 -0.02
C PRO A 81 4.43 2.49 -0.13
N LEU A 82 4.01 3.46 -0.96
CA LEU A 82 2.59 3.72 -1.19
C LEU A 82 1.84 2.52 -1.78
N GLN A 83 2.48 1.77 -2.68
CA GLN A 83 1.89 0.54 -3.22
C GLN A 83 1.79 -0.57 -2.18
N GLN A 84 2.79 -0.72 -1.32
CA GLN A 84 2.73 -1.65 -0.19
C GLN A 84 1.60 -1.28 0.77
N LEU A 85 1.45 0.02 1.05
CA LEU A 85 0.37 0.56 1.87
C LEU A 85 -1.00 0.23 1.27
N ILE A 86 -1.23 0.49 -0.02
CA ILE A 86 -2.48 0.14 -0.70
C ILE A 86 -2.80 -1.36 -0.59
N PHE A 87 -1.78 -2.22 -0.71
CA PHE A 87 -1.98 -3.67 -0.56
C PHE A 87 -2.31 -4.06 0.88
N ALA A 88 -1.62 -3.47 1.86
CA ALA A 88 -1.89 -3.69 3.28
C ALA A 88 -3.30 -3.22 3.65
N THR A 89 -3.72 -2.02 3.22
CA THR A 89 -5.08 -1.51 3.44
C THR A 89 -6.14 -2.46 2.87
N ARG A 90 -5.92 -3.05 1.69
CA ARG A 90 -6.84 -4.06 1.13
C ARG A 90 -6.87 -5.37 1.91
N THR A 91 -5.82 -5.67 2.65
CA THR A 91 -5.73 -6.85 3.53
C THR A 91 -6.53 -6.59 4.80
N VAL A 92 -6.35 -5.41 5.40
CA VAL A 92 -7.12 -4.90 6.54
C VAL A 92 -8.62 -4.83 6.23
N ALA A 93 -8.99 -4.35 5.03
CA ALA A 93 -10.39 -4.29 4.59
C ALA A 93 -11.07 -5.67 4.49
N LYS A 94 -10.31 -6.77 4.50
CA LYS A 94 -10.83 -8.15 4.54
C LYS A 94 -10.90 -8.72 5.96
N GLY A 95 -10.61 -7.92 6.99
CA GLY A 95 -10.61 -8.31 8.39
C GLY A 95 -9.26 -8.82 8.93
N ASP A 96 -8.19 -8.80 8.13
CA ASP A 96 -6.85 -9.16 8.61
C ASP A 96 -6.13 -7.92 9.15
N PHE A 97 -6.27 -7.69 10.46
CA PHE A 97 -5.66 -6.57 11.18
C PHE A 97 -4.19 -6.80 11.56
N SER A 98 -3.60 -7.95 11.20
CA SER A 98 -2.18 -8.23 11.46
C SER A 98 -1.23 -7.57 10.45
N ALA A 99 -1.77 -7.04 9.35
CA ALA A 99 -1.00 -6.41 8.28
C ALA A 99 -0.22 -5.18 8.79
N LYS A 100 1.08 -5.13 8.48
CA LYS A 100 1.97 -4.01 8.77
C LYS A 100 2.80 -3.64 7.55
N VAL A 101 3.13 -2.36 7.45
CA VAL A 101 4.03 -1.83 6.41
C VAL A 101 5.30 -1.33 7.07
N ASP A 102 6.45 -1.73 6.52
CA ASP A 102 7.74 -1.27 7.01
C ASP A 102 7.98 0.19 6.59
N SER A 103 8.32 1.05 7.55
CA SER A 103 8.67 2.44 7.30
C SER A 103 10.17 2.64 7.00
N SER A 104 10.98 1.58 7.09
CA SER A 104 12.42 1.64 6.84
C SER A 104 12.72 2.11 5.41
N GLY A 105 13.54 3.15 5.28
CA GLY A 105 13.90 3.74 3.99
C GLY A 105 12.85 4.71 3.40
N THR A 106 11.84 5.08 4.20
CA THR A 106 10.92 6.18 3.89
C THR A 106 11.17 7.39 4.79
N ALA A 107 10.83 8.58 4.30
CA ALA A 107 11.02 9.83 5.04
C ALA A 107 9.82 10.77 4.80
N GLY A 108 9.74 11.81 5.62
CA GLY A 108 8.69 12.82 5.54
C GLY A 108 7.28 12.23 5.70
N GLU A 109 6.36 12.75 4.89
CA GLU A 109 4.92 12.48 4.92
C GLU A 109 4.60 11.01 4.62
N VAL A 110 5.40 10.34 3.80
CA VAL A 110 5.20 8.92 3.49
C VAL A 110 5.44 8.06 4.72
N ARG A 111 6.46 8.39 5.52
CA ARG A 111 6.75 7.67 6.77
C ARG A 111 5.65 7.90 7.80
N GLU A 112 5.24 9.14 7.98
CA GLU A 112 4.15 9.50 8.89
C GLU A 112 2.83 8.78 8.53
N LEU A 113 2.54 8.67 7.23
CA LEU A 113 1.37 7.93 6.75
C LEU A 113 1.45 6.43 7.07
N ILE A 114 2.63 5.81 6.90
CA ILE A 114 2.86 4.39 7.25
C ILE A 114 2.72 4.16 8.75
N GLU A 115 3.30 5.04 9.57
CA GLU A 115 3.21 4.97 11.03
C GLU A 115 1.75 5.12 11.50
N SER A 116 1.02 6.10 10.95
CA SER A 116 -0.41 6.31 11.22
C SER A 116 -1.26 5.10 10.80
N PHE A 117 -0.98 4.51 9.64
CA PHE A 117 -1.64 3.28 9.19
C PHE A 117 -1.36 2.12 10.17
N ASN A 118 -0.10 1.90 10.54
CA ASN A 118 0.28 0.81 11.45
C ASN A 118 -0.38 0.96 12.83
N ALA A 119 -0.49 2.20 13.34
CA ALA A 119 -1.19 2.50 14.57
C ALA A 119 -2.69 2.18 14.48
N MET A 120 -3.35 2.60 13.39
CA MET A 120 -4.75 2.28 13.12
C MET A 120 -5.00 0.77 13.07
N THR A 121 -4.17 0.01 12.36
CA THR A 121 -4.32 -1.45 12.29
C THR A 121 -4.10 -2.14 13.62
N LYS A 122 -3.18 -1.63 14.45
CA LYS A 122 -2.96 -2.14 15.80
C LYS A 122 -4.22 -1.95 16.65
N GLU A 123 -4.85 -0.77 16.57
CA GLU A 123 -6.06 -0.47 17.34
C GLU A 123 -7.25 -1.34 16.88
N LEU A 124 -7.45 -1.47 15.56
CA LEU A 124 -8.47 -2.38 15.03
C LEU A 124 -8.27 -3.82 15.47
N GLY A 125 -7.02 -4.30 15.51
CA GLY A 125 -6.69 -5.62 16.04
C GLY A 125 -7.05 -5.78 17.51
N SER A 126 -6.75 -4.78 18.35
CA SER A 126 -7.14 -4.77 19.77
C SER A 126 -8.66 -4.82 19.96
N ILE A 127 -9.40 -4.03 19.17
CA ILE A 127 -10.88 -4.01 19.20
C ILE A 127 -11.44 -5.39 18.83
N GLU A 128 -10.87 -6.05 17.82
CA GLU A 128 -11.32 -7.38 17.39
C GLU A 128 -11.05 -8.46 18.46
N ILE A 129 -9.91 -8.41 19.14
CA ILE A 129 -9.62 -9.30 20.28
C ILE A 129 -10.65 -9.07 21.39
N PHE A 130 -10.87 -7.81 21.78
CA PHE A 130 -11.84 -7.46 22.81
C PHE A 130 -13.26 -7.90 22.46
N ARG A 131 -13.68 -7.72 21.20
CA ARG A 131 -14.98 -8.18 20.70
C ARG A 131 -15.15 -9.69 20.85
N ASN A 132 -14.12 -10.47 20.50
CA ASN A 132 -14.16 -11.92 20.62
C ASN A 132 -14.17 -12.40 22.08
N ASP A 133 -13.36 -11.78 22.94
CA ASP A 133 -13.34 -12.09 24.37
C ASP A 133 -14.68 -11.76 25.04
N PHE A 134 -15.29 -10.63 24.67
CA PHE A 134 -16.63 -10.24 25.13
C PHE A 134 -17.68 -11.29 24.72
N ILE A 135 -17.72 -11.67 23.44
CA ILE A 135 -18.69 -12.66 22.94
C ILE A 135 -18.52 -13.99 23.66
N ASN A 136 -17.28 -14.45 23.85
CA ASN A 136 -16.99 -15.70 24.54
C ASN A 136 -17.45 -15.65 26.01
N THR A 137 -17.06 -14.61 26.74
CA THR A 137 -17.40 -14.44 28.16
C THR A 137 -18.91 -14.42 28.37
N PHE A 138 -19.63 -13.58 27.61
CA PHE A 138 -21.09 -13.50 27.71
C PHE A 138 -21.79 -14.81 27.30
N SER A 139 -21.30 -15.50 26.26
CA SER A 139 -21.87 -16.79 25.86
C SER A 139 -21.76 -17.84 26.97
N HIS A 140 -20.65 -17.83 27.72
CA HIS A 140 -20.45 -18.72 28.86
C HIS A 140 -21.38 -18.35 30.03
N GLU A 141 -21.47 -17.08 30.39
CA GLU A 141 -22.31 -16.63 31.51
C GLU A 141 -23.80 -16.85 31.26
N PHE A 142 -24.28 -16.72 30.02
CA PHE A 142 -25.69 -16.94 29.66
C PHE A 142 -26.08 -18.42 29.59
N LYS A 143 -25.14 -19.34 29.36
CA LYS A 143 -25.43 -20.77 29.26
C LYS A 143 -26.02 -21.31 30.57
N THR A 144 -25.48 -20.89 31.71
CA THR A 144 -25.89 -21.35 33.04
C THR A 144 -27.35 -21.02 33.39
N PRO A 145 -27.81 -19.74 33.34
CA PRO A 145 -29.19 -19.40 33.64
C PRO A 145 -30.17 -20.03 32.64
N ILE A 146 -29.83 -20.13 31.35
CA ILE A 146 -30.69 -20.77 30.34
C ILE A 146 -30.89 -22.26 30.63
N VAL A 147 -29.82 -22.97 31.03
CA VAL A 147 -29.92 -24.38 31.43
C VAL A 147 -30.81 -24.54 32.66
N SER A 148 -30.71 -23.62 33.63
CA SER A 148 -31.57 -23.61 34.83
C SER A 148 -33.05 -23.40 34.48
N ILE A 149 -33.36 -22.36 33.69
CA ILE A 149 -34.74 -22.07 33.22
C ILE A 149 -35.31 -23.26 32.46
N ARG A 150 -34.53 -23.88 31.58
CA ARG A 150 -34.94 -25.07 30.84
C ARG A 150 -35.18 -26.27 31.76
N GLY A 151 -34.40 -26.42 32.82
CA GLY A 151 -34.59 -27.43 33.85
C GLY A 151 -35.94 -27.27 34.56
N PHE A 152 -36.24 -26.06 35.04
CA PHE A 152 -37.53 -25.74 35.68
C PHE A 152 -38.71 -25.92 34.73
N ALA A 153 -38.61 -25.43 33.48
CA ALA A 153 -39.66 -25.63 32.48
C ALA A 153 -39.91 -27.11 32.17
N LYS A 154 -38.86 -27.95 32.21
CA LYS A 154 -39.00 -29.40 32.02
C LYS A 154 -39.73 -30.07 33.20
N GLN A 155 -39.48 -29.64 34.43
CA GLN A 155 -40.23 -30.10 35.61
C GLN A 155 -41.70 -29.68 35.55
N LEU A 156 -41.99 -28.45 35.12
CA LEU A 156 -43.37 -27.98 34.95
C LEU A 156 -44.12 -28.71 33.83
N LYS A 157 -43.40 -29.21 32.81
CA LYS A 157 -43.98 -29.95 31.67
C LYS A 157 -44.06 -31.46 31.91
N SER A 158 -43.31 -32.02 32.87
CA SER A 158 -43.54 -33.41 33.24
C SER A 158 -44.94 -33.50 33.88
N PRO A 159 -45.77 -34.48 33.50
CA PRO A 159 -47.03 -34.73 34.20
C PRO A 159 -46.70 -34.78 35.67
N SER A 160 -47.37 -33.97 36.49
CA SER A 160 -47.29 -34.05 37.95
C SER A 160 -47.25 -35.54 38.31
N ALA A 161 -46.19 -35.98 38.99
CA ALA A 161 -46.15 -37.32 39.54
C ALA A 161 -47.49 -37.53 40.25
N THR A 162 -48.32 -38.36 39.62
CA THR A 162 -49.66 -38.69 40.09
C THR A 162 -49.52 -39.25 41.50
N GLU A 163 -50.48 -38.88 42.34
CA GLU A 163 -50.57 -39.13 43.78
C GLU A 163 -50.56 -40.63 44.19
N GLU A 164 -49.52 -41.40 43.85
CA GLU A 164 -49.40 -42.84 44.13
C GLU A 164 -48.22 -43.22 45.04
N GLU A 165 -47.75 -42.30 45.88
CA GLU A 165 -46.90 -42.65 47.04
C GLU A 165 -47.49 -42.11 48.36
N ARG A 166 -48.83 -42.11 48.46
CA ARG A 166 -49.57 -42.12 49.73
C ARG A 166 -50.24 -43.48 49.91
N SER A 167 -49.47 -44.48 50.28
CA SER A 167 -49.95 -45.74 50.88
C SER A 167 -48.91 -46.31 51.81
#